data_AF-A0A494J531-F1
#
_entry.id   AF-A0A494J531-F1
#
_cell.length_a   1.000
_cell.length_b   1.000
_cell.length_c   1.000
_cell.angle_alpha   90.00
_cell.angle_beta   90.00
_cell.angle_gamma   90.00
#
_symmetry.space_group_name_H-M   'P 1'
#
loop_
_entity.id
_entity.type
_entity.pdbx_description
1 polymer ?
#
loop_
_entity_poly.entity_id
_entity_poly.type
_entity_poly.pdbx_seq_one_letter_code
_entity_poly.pdbx_strand_id
1 'polypeptide(L)' 'MKKRNNLIGKKAKVNCTYEDLRSIGIPSDCKHCFPDKEVKIHEYDSDHDSLGDMYTINDGSGYPPEFFYTVPLKWLQIIE' A
#
# COMPACT_ATOMS: atom_id res chain seq x y z
N MET A 1 5.38 -2.13 -19.53
CA MET A 1 4.40 -2.56 -18.49
C MET A 1 4.86 -3.73 -17.60
N LYS A 2 5.84 -4.58 -17.96
CA LYS A 2 6.26 -5.73 -17.12
C LYS A 2 6.85 -5.37 -15.73
N LYS A 3 7.48 -4.20 -15.57
CA LYS A 3 8.13 -3.80 -14.31
C LYS A 3 7.17 -3.47 -13.17
N ARG A 4 5.91 -3.08 -13.44
CA ARG A 4 4.97 -2.68 -12.38
C ARG A 4 4.24 -3.87 -11.76
N ASN A 5 4.05 -4.93 -12.54
CA ASN A 5 3.34 -6.13 -12.10
C ASN A 5 4.24 -7.13 -11.36
N ASN A 6 5.57 -6.95 -11.33
CA ASN A 6 6.47 -7.86 -10.63
C ASN A 6 6.38 -7.76 -9.10
N LEU A 7 5.73 -6.70 -8.60
CA LEU A 7 5.49 -6.49 -7.18
C LEU A 7 4.17 -7.11 -6.71
N ILE A 8 3.25 -7.42 -7.63
CA ILE A 8 1.96 -8.02 -7.29
C ILE A 8 2.19 -9.37 -6.61
N GLY A 9 1.54 -9.56 -5.47
CA GLY A 9 1.65 -10.75 -4.64
C GLY A 9 2.78 -10.71 -3.61
N LYS A 10 3.72 -9.77 -3.71
CA LYS A 10 4.80 -9.59 -2.73
C LYS A 10 4.29 -9.04 -1.41
N LYS A 11 5.06 -9.31 -0.35
CA LYS A 11 4.84 -8.71 0.96
C LYS A 11 5.69 -7.46 1.13
N ALA A 12 5.13 -6.47 1.80
CA ALA A 12 5.81 -5.23 2.12
C ALA A 12 5.42 -4.77 3.53
N LYS A 13 6.24 -3.90 4.12
CA LYS A 13 5.87 -3.08 5.28
C LYS A 13 5.53 -1.67 4.84
N VAL A 14 4.49 -1.11 5.45
CA VAL A 14 4.16 0.31 5.31
C VAL A 14 5.20 1.13 6.08
N ASN A 15 6.12 1.76 5.37
CA ASN A 15 7.20 2.57 5.90
C ASN A 15 6.93 4.05 5.62
N CYS A 16 6.03 4.64 6.41
CA CYS A 16 5.69 6.06 6.37
C CYS A 16 5.16 6.52 7.74
N THR A 17 4.82 7.80 7.88
CA THR A 17 4.20 8.34 9.09
C THR A 17 2.67 8.22 9.06
N TYR A 18 2.01 8.46 10.20
CA TYR A 18 0.55 8.60 10.23
C TYR A 18 0.06 9.88 9.53
N GLU A 19 0.86 10.95 9.51
CA GLU A 19 0.60 12.14 8.71
C GLU A 19 0.54 11.83 7.22
N ASP A 20 1.47 11.01 6.73
CA ASP A 20 1.52 10.57 5.32
C ASP A 20 0.24 9.82 4.93
N LEU A 21 -0.18 8.85 5.74
CA LEU A 21 -1.42 8.10 5.50
C LEU A 21 -2.65 9.01 5.50
N ARG A 22 -2.73 9.97 6.43
CA ARG A 22 -3.82 10.96 6.47
C ARG A 22 -3.85 11.83 5.22
N SER A 23 -2.68 12.15 4.65
CA SER A 23 -2.61 12.98 3.43
C SER A 23 -3.23 12.33 2.20
N ILE A 24 -3.37 11.00 2.19
CA ILE A 24 -4.03 10.22 1.13
C ILE A 24 -5.40 9.69 1.55
N GLY A 25 -5.97 10.20 2.65
CA GLY A 25 -7.31 9.87 3.11
C GLY A 25 -7.41 8.59 3.95
N ILE A 26 -6.29 7.99 4.38
CA ILE A 26 -6.29 6.85 5.29
C ILE A 26 -6.30 7.38 6.73
N PRO A 27 -7.33 7.05 7.54
CA PRO A 27 -7.44 7.56 8.89
C PRO A 27 -6.41 6.90 9.81
N SER A 28 -5.95 7.63 10.83
CA SER A 28 -4.87 7.17 11.73
C SER A 28 -5.26 5.98 12.62
N ASP A 29 -6.56 5.72 12.79
CA ASP A 29 -7.10 4.57 13.51
C ASP A 29 -7.43 3.37 12.60
N CYS A 30 -7.01 3.42 11.32
CA CYS A 30 -7.16 2.31 10.40
C CYS A 30 -6.42 1.06 10.91
N LYS A 31 -7.15 -0.03 11.12
CA LYS A 31 -6.60 -1.31 11.62
C LYS A 31 -5.92 -2.15 10.55
N HIS A 32 -6.06 -1.75 9.29
CA HIS A 32 -5.63 -2.53 8.12
C HIS A 32 -4.43 -1.88 7.39
N CYS A 33 -4.24 -0.57 7.55
CA CYS A 33 -3.12 0.16 6.97
C CYS A 33 -2.59 1.20 7.97
N PHE A 34 -1.43 0.90 8.56
CA PHE A 34 -0.74 1.75 9.53
C PHE A 34 0.78 1.54 9.42
N PRO A 35 1.62 2.45 9.91
CA PRO A 35 3.08 2.31 9.88
C PRO A 35 3.55 0.97 10.48
N ASP A 36 4.60 0.39 9.90
CA ASP A 36 5.17 -0.93 10.23
C ASP A 36 4.24 -2.13 10.00
N LYS A 37 3.02 -1.92 9.51
CA LYS A 37 2.10 -3.01 9.17
C LYS A 37 2.63 -3.78 7.96
N GLU A 38 2.68 -5.09 8.10
CA GLU A 38 2.87 -6.01 6.98
C GLU A 38 1.61 -6.12 6.14
N VAL A 39 1.79 -5.96 4.83
CA VAL A 39 0.74 -5.92 3.83
C VAL A 39 1.18 -6.69 2.58
N LYS A 40 0.21 -7.07 1.74
CA LYS A 40 0.41 -7.73 0.47
C LYS A 40 0.00 -6.79 -0.66
N ILE A 41 0.87 -6.64 -1.65
CA ILE A 41 0.60 -5.85 -2.86
C ILE A 41 -0.36 -6.62 -3.75
N HIS A 42 -1.44 -5.98 -4.19
CA HIS A 42 -2.47 -6.63 -5.00
C HIS A 42 -2.46 -6.21 -6.45
N GLU A 43 -2.52 -4.91 -6.72
CA GLU A 43 -2.49 -4.39 -8.08
C GLU A 43 -1.79 -3.03 -8.11
N TYR A 44 -1.27 -2.72 -9.28
CA TYR A 44 -0.87 -1.36 -9.60
C TYR A 44 -2.14 -0.57 -9.93
N ASP A 45 -2.34 0.56 -9.24
CA ASP A 45 -3.51 1.41 -9.43
C ASP A 45 -3.22 2.47 -10.50
N SER A 46 -2.26 3.35 -10.21
CA SER A 46 -1.99 4.53 -11.04
C SER A 46 -0.60 5.12 -10.77
N ASP A 47 -0.22 6.14 -11.53
CA ASP A 47 0.91 7.02 -11.26
C ASP A 47 0.36 8.38 -10.85
N HIS A 48 0.77 8.88 -9.68
CA HIS A 48 0.28 10.15 -9.14
C HIS A 48 1.40 11.18 -9.14
N ASP A 49 1.17 12.38 -9.69
CA ASP A 49 2.20 13.39 -9.97
C ASP A 49 3.17 13.68 -8.80
N SER A 50 2.68 13.70 -7.56
CA SER A 50 3.49 13.97 -6.35
C SER A 50 3.91 12.73 -5.55
N LEU A 51 3.29 11.58 -5.81
CA LEU A 51 3.46 10.37 -5.00
C LEU A 51 4.14 9.22 -5.77
N GLY A 52 4.18 9.30 -7.10
CA GLY A 52 4.71 8.30 -8.00
C GLY A 52 3.78 7.11 -8.17
N ASP A 53 4.35 5.94 -8.46
CA ASP A 53 3.60 4.71 -8.65
C ASP A 53 2.82 4.34 -7.38
N MET A 54 1.51 4.15 -7.54
CA MET A 54 0.56 3.79 -6.48
C MET A 54 0.13 2.33 -6.62
N TYR A 55 -0.02 1.65 -5.49
CA TYR A 55 -0.41 0.25 -5.44
C TYR A 55 -1.53 0.05 -4.43
N THR A 56 -2.49 -0.80 -4.77
CA THR A 56 -3.45 -1.27 -3.78
C THR A 56 -2.82 -2.40 -2.96
N ILE A 57 -3.05 -2.35 -1.65
CA ILE A 57 -2.52 -3.28 -0.66
C ILE A 57 -3.64 -3.78 0.24
N ASN A 58 -3.45 -4.97 0.82
CA ASN A 58 -4.27 -5.49 1.91
C ASN A 58 -3.38 -6.04 3.02
N ASP A 59 -3.89 -6.16 4.24
CA ASP A 59 -3.16 -6.68 5.40
C ASP A 59 -3.04 -8.22 5.44
N GLY A 60 -3.41 -8.91 4.36
CA GLY A 60 -3.37 -10.38 4.29
C GLY A 60 -4.44 -11.09 5.11
N SER A 61 -5.37 -10.37 5.75
CA SER A 61 -6.41 -10.94 6.62
C SER A 61 -7.55 -11.65 5.86
N GLY A 62 -7.52 -11.66 4.52
CA GLY A 62 -8.50 -12.36 3.69
C GLY A 62 -9.83 -11.62 3.53
N TYR A 63 -9.87 -10.34 3.90
CA TYR A 63 -11.06 -9.50 3.75
C TYR A 63 -11.32 -9.13 2.28
N PRO A 64 -12.60 -8.85 1.93
CA PRO A 64 -13.00 -8.49 0.56
C PRO A 64 -12.31 -7.22 0.03
N PRO A 65 -12.35 -7.01 -1.31
CA PRO A 65 -11.73 -5.86 -2.00
C PRO A 65 -12.01 -4.47 -1.41
N GLU A 66 -13.11 -4.31 -0.68
CA GLU A 66 -13.50 -3.07 0.00
C GLU A 66 -12.54 -2.65 1.14
N PHE A 67 -11.63 -3.53 1.57
CA PHE A 67 -10.61 -3.23 2.60
C PHE A 67 -9.21 -3.00 2.00
N PHE A 68 -9.13 -2.70 0.70
CA PHE A 68 -7.87 -2.43 0.03
C PHE A 68 -7.58 -0.94 0.12
N TYR A 69 -6.32 -0.63 0.36
CA TYR A 69 -5.84 0.74 0.48
C TYR A 69 -4.84 1.02 -0.61
N THR A 70 -4.94 2.18 -1.24
CA THR A 70 -3.99 2.61 -2.26
C THR A 70 -2.89 3.42 -1.59
N VAL A 71 -1.65 2.96 -1.66
CA VAL A 71 -0.49 3.66 -1.10
C VAL A 71 0.64 3.81 -2.12
N PRO A 72 1.51 4.83 -1.99
CA PRO A 72 2.67 5.00 -2.85
C PRO A 72 3.70 3.89 -2.67
N LEU A 73 4.33 3.45 -3.76
CA LEU A 73 5.43 2.48 -3.72
C LEU A 73 6.59 2.95 -2.83
N LYS A 74 6.86 4.26 -2.80
CA LYS A 74 7.91 4.84 -1.95
C LYS A 74 7.69 4.61 -0.44
N TRP A 75 6.46 4.28 -0.03
CA TRP A 75 6.11 3.94 1.35
C TRP A 75 6.06 2.43 1.59
N LEU A 76 6.40 1.61 0.60
CA LEU A 76 6.39 0.16 0.71
C LEU A 76 7.83 -0.36 0.75
N GLN A 77 8.24 -0.86 1.93
CA GLN A 77 9.47 -1.62 2.06
C GLN A 77 9.21 -3.08 1.73
N ILE A 78 9.66 -3.54 0.56
CA ILE A 78 9.49 -4.94 0.12
C ILE A 78 10.30 -5.88 1.02
N ILE A 79 9.67 -6.97 1.48
CA ILE A 79 10.27 -7.95 2.40
C ILE A 79 10.55 -9.28 1.69
N GLU A 80 9.67 -9.71 0.77
CA GLU A 80 9.79 -10.95 -0.03
C GLU A 80 9.28 -10.72 -1.47
#